data_AF-A0A6G0VZ00-F1
#
_entry.id   AF-A0A6G0VZ00-F1
#
_cell.length_a   1.000
_cell.length_b   1.000
_cell.length_c   1.000
_cell.angle_alpha   90.00
_cell.angle_beta   90.00
_cell.angle_gamma   90.00
#
_symmetry.space_group_name_H-M   'P 1'
#
loop_
_entity.id
_entity.type
_entity.pdbx_description
1 polymer ?
#
loop_
_entity_poly.entity_id
_entity_poly.type
_entity_poly.pdbx_seq_one_letter_code
_entity_poly.pdbx_strand_id
1 'polypeptide(L)'
;MEWSNELILEFLDLYEQEPCIWNPKHPHYKIRNSVHDSWENISKNLSSTYSISDLKKKKDSLMATFRKLANKVKASKKTGSGSEDIYKPDWFAYEAMAKFLHSVNQPNTTRNSE
;
A
#
# COMPACT_ATOMS: atom_id res chain seq x y z
N MET A 1 11.88 0.79 18.53
CA MET A 1 12.32 0.13 17.29
C MET A 1 12.31 1.17 16.18
N GLU A 2 13.47 1.41 15.57
CA GLU A 2 13.59 2.35 14.47
C GLU A 2 13.31 1.64 13.15
N TRP A 3 12.48 2.27 12.31
CA TRP A 3 12.20 1.83 10.95
C TRP A 3 12.86 2.81 10.01
N SER A 4 13.99 2.43 9.43
CA SER A 4 14.71 3.25 8.45
C SER A 4 13.95 3.30 7.12
N ASN A 5 14.21 4.33 6.31
CA ASN A 5 13.58 4.47 4.99
C ASN A 5 13.85 3.25 4.09
N GLU A 6 15.08 2.73 4.11
CA GLU A 6 15.49 1.53 3.37
C GLU A 6 14.68 0.30 3.79
N LEU A 7 14.56 0.05 5.09
CA LEU A 7 13.77 -1.05 5.63
C LEU A 7 12.28 -0.91 5.30
N ILE A 8 11.75 0.32 5.29
CA ILE A 8 10.37 0.57 4.87
C ILE A 8 10.18 0.25 3.39
N LEU A 9 11.14 0.60 2.53
CA LEU A 9 11.08 0.28 1.11
C LEU A 9 11.17 -1.23 0.87
N GLU A 10 12.08 -1.93 1.57
CA GLU A 10 12.18 -3.40 1.53
C GLU A 10 10.87 -4.07 1.99
N PHE A 11 10.30 -3.58 3.10
CA PHE A 11 8.99 -4.02 3.57
C PHE A 11 7.90 -3.84 2.53
N LEU A 12 7.88 -2.68 1.85
CA LEU A 12 6.88 -2.38 0.83
C LEU A 12 7.03 -3.24 -0.41
N ASP A 13 8.26 -3.57 -0.81
CA ASP A 13 8.54 -4.48 -1.93
C ASP A 13 7.99 -5.89 -1.64
N LEU A 14 8.33 -6.46 -0.49
CA LEU A 14 7.80 -7.76 -0.06
C LEU A 14 6.28 -7.71 0.10
N TYR A 15 5.74 -6.60 0.59
CA TYR A 15 4.30 -6.41 0.74
C TYR A 15 3.57 -6.35 -0.61
N GLU A 16 4.15 -5.72 -1.64
CA GLU A 16 3.61 -5.70 -3.00
C GLU A 16 3.45 -7.13 -3.55
N GLN A 17 4.42 -8.00 -3.27
CA GLN A 17 4.42 -9.40 -3.71
C GLN A 17 3.37 -10.29 -3.03
N GLU A 18 2.75 -9.83 -1.93
CA GLU A 18 1.78 -10.59 -1.14
C GLU A 18 0.33 -10.03 -1.30
N PRO A 19 -0.33 -10.23 -2.46
CA PRO A 19 -1.64 -9.66 -2.75
C PRO A 19 -2.75 -10.15 -1.81
N CYS A 20 -2.57 -11.30 -1.17
CA CYS A 20 -3.49 -11.79 -0.14
C CYS A 20 -3.61 -10.82 1.07
N ILE A 21 -2.64 -9.94 1.32
CA ILE A 21 -2.66 -9.03 2.47
C ILE A 21 -3.36 -7.70 2.15
N TRP A 22 -3.24 -7.23 0.90
CA TRP A 22 -3.62 -5.87 0.51
C TRP A 22 -4.65 -5.78 -0.60
N ASN A 23 -4.81 -6.83 -1.40
CA ASN A 23 -5.75 -6.84 -2.51
C ASN A 23 -7.07 -7.52 -2.08
N PRO A 24 -8.14 -6.76 -1.77
CA PRO A 24 -9.45 -7.31 -1.44
C PRO A 24 -10.09 -8.13 -2.57
N LYS A 25 -9.63 -7.97 -3.82
CA LYS A 25 -10.10 -8.78 -4.96
C LYS A 25 -9.40 -10.14 -5.04
N HIS A 26 -8.34 -10.37 -4.27
CA HIS A 26 -7.62 -11.63 -4.28
C HIS A 26 -8.43 -12.71 -3.54
N PRO A 27 -8.60 -13.92 -4.11
CA PRO A 27 -9.42 -14.98 -3.49
C PRO A 27 -8.91 -15.36 -2.09
N HIS A 28 -7.60 -15.32 -1.88
CA HIS A 28 -6.98 -15.66 -0.60
C HIS A 28 -6.99 -14.52 0.44
N TYR A 29 -7.48 -13.33 0.09
CA TYR A 29 -7.55 -12.20 1.03
C TYR A 29 -8.43 -12.49 2.25
N LYS A 30 -9.45 -13.32 2.08
CA LYS A 30 -10.36 -13.74 3.15
C LYS A 30 -9.86 -14.97 3.92
N ILE A 31 -8.79 -15.62 3.45
CA ILE A 31 -8.26 -16.84 4.05
C ILE A 31 -7.25 -16.46 5.12
N ARG A 32 -7.64 -16.62 6.39
CA ARG A 32 -6.81 -16.26 7.54
C ARG A 32 -5.43 -16.93 7.52
N ASN A 33 -5.36 -18.20 7.13
CA ASN A 33 -4.11 -18.94 7.04
C ASN A 33 -3.20 -18.36 5.95
N SER A 34 -3.71 -18.11 4.75
CA SER A 34 -2.92 -17.50 3.68
C SER A 34 -2.43 -16.10 4.05
N VAL A 35 -3.27 -15.28 4.68
CA VAL A 35 -2.84 -13.96 5.16
C VAL A 35 -1.73 -14.09 6.21
N HIS A 36 -1.84 -15.06 7.13
CA HIS A 36 -0.84 -15.29 8.16
C HIS A 36 0.49 -15.77 7.56
N ASP A 37 0.44 -16.75 6.67
CA ASP A 37 1.60 -17.30 5.96
C ASP A 37 2.36 -16.21 5.21
N SER A 38 1.64 -15.34 4.52
CA SER A 38 2.23 -14.19 3.82
C SER A 38 2.87 -13.16 4.75
N TRP A 39 2.28 -12.90 5.92
CA TRP A 39 2.95 -12.07 6.93
C TRP A 39 4.22 -12.74 7.47
N GLU A 40 4.19 -14.05 7.64
CA GLU A 40 5.33 -14.84 8.06
C GLU A 40 6.43 -14.81 6.99
N ASN A 41 6.05 -14.91 5.71
CA ASN A 41 6.96 -14.79 4.57
C ASN A 41 7.65 -13.43 4.55
N ILE A 42 6.91 -12.32 4.72
CA ILE A 42 7.50 -10.98 4.82
C ILE A 42 8.48 -10.91 6.01
N SER A 43 8.09 -11.42 7.18
CA SER A 43 8.93 -11.45 8.38
C SER A 43 10.25 -12.20 8.16
N LYS A 44 10.21 -13.32 7.41
CA LYS A 44 11.38 -14.15 7.09
C LYS A 44 12.31 -13.54 6.05
N ASN A 45 11.76 -12.82 5.06
CA ASN A 45 12.54 -12.23 3.97
C ASN A 45 13.07 -10.82 4.27
N LEU A 46 12.53 -10.16 5.29
CA LEU A 46 13.08 -8.89 5.75
C LEU A 46 14.49 -9.07 6.31
N SER A 47 15.33 -8.07 6.06
CA SER A 47 16.69 -7.97 6.61
C SER A 47 16.70 -7.93 8.15
N SER A 48 15.57 -7.63 8.79
CA SER A 48 15.44 -7.60 10.24
C SER A 48 14.20 -8.37 10.71
N THR A 49 14.36 -9.13 11.79
CA THR A 49 13.30 -9.99 12.33
C THR A 49 12.26 -9.15 13.07
N TYR A 50 11.08 -9.01 12.49
CA TYR A 50 9.93 -8.37 13.12
C TYR A 50 8.79 -9.36 13.35
N SER A 51 8.11 -9.22 14.49
CA SER A 51 6.88 -9.97 14.74
C SER A 51 5.78 -9.52 13.77
N ILE A 52 4.89 -10.45 13.38
CA ILE A 52 3.72 -10.17 12.55
C ILE A 52 2.89 -9.00 13.12
N SER A 53 2.81 -8.88 14.44
CA SER A 53 2.15 -7.77 15.12
C SER A 53 2.79 -6.41 14.84
N ASP A 54 4.13 -6.34 14.80
CA ASP A 54 4.86 -5.11 14.49
C ASP A 54 4.76 -4.75 13.01
N LEU A 55 4.83 -5.75 12.13
CA LEU A 55 4.59 -5.56 10.69
C LEU A 55 3.20 -4.99 10.41
N LYS A 56 2.17 -5.51 11.10
CA LYS A 56 0.80 -5.00 11.00
C LYS A 56 0.67 -3.57 11.51
N LYS A 57 1.26 -3.24 12.66
CA LYS A 57 1.29 -1.87 13.19
C LYS A 57 2.00 -0.92 12.23
N LYS A 58 3.12 -1.36 11.64
CA LYS A 58 3.87 -0.56 10.67
C LYS A 58 3.07 -0.32 9.41
N LYS A 59 2.45 -1.36 8.84
CA LYS A 59 1.50 -1.25 7.74
C LYS A 59 0.43 -0.21 8.04
N ASP A 60 -0.20 -0.29 9.21
CA ASP A 60 -1.31 0.62 9.56
C ASP A 60 -0.83 2.08 9.61
N SER A 61 0.33 2.32 10.22
CA SER A 61 0.98 3.64 10.24
C SER A 61 1.27 4.17 8.83
N LEU A 62 1.83 3.33 7.95
CA LEU A 62 2.10 3.70 6.55
C LEU A 62 0.81 3.99 5.79
N MET A 63 -0.21 3.14 5.94
CA MET A 63 -1.52 3.31 5.30
C MET A 63 -2.24 4.57 5.77
N ALA A 64 -2.13 4.95 7.04
CA ALA A 64 -2.70 6.18 7.57
C ALA A 64 -2.11 7.41 6.88
N THR A 65 -0.79 7.46 6.71
CA THR A 65 -0.09 8.53 5.98
C THR A 65 -0.45 8.52 4.50
N PHE A 66 -0.41 7.35 3.85
CA PHE A 66 -0.78 7.19 2.44
C PHE A 66 -2.20 7.70 2.16
N ARG A 67 -3.20 7.29 2.95
CA ARG A 67 -4.61 7.72 2.76
C ARG A 67 -4.76 9.24 2.88
N LYS A 68 -4.07 9.87 3.82
CA LYS A 68 -4.08 11.34 3.97
C LYS A 68 -3.51 12.03 2.74
N LEU A 69 -2.37 11.56 2.24
CA LEU A 69 -1.72 12.11 1.04
C LEU A 69 -2.57 11.85 -0.21
N ALA A 70 -3.04 10.62 -0.42
CA ALA A 70 -3.90 10.24 -1.54
C ALA A 70 -5.19 11.06 -1.58
N ASN A 71 -5.79 11.36 -0.42
CA ASN A 71 -6.95 12.26 -0.34
C ASN A 71 -6.60 13.69 -0.75
N LYS A 72 -5.44 14.24 -0.35
CA LYS A 72 -4.96 15.55 -0.81
C LYS A 72 -4.76 15.58 -2.33
N VAL A 73 -4.10 14.55 -2.88
CA VAL A 73 -3.92 14.39 -4.34
C VAL A 73 -5.27 14.35 -5.04
N LYS A 74 -6.23 13.58 -4.53
CA LYS A 74 -7.58 13.46 -5.11
C LYS A 74 -8.37 14.77 -5.00
N ALA A 75 -8.25 15.49 -3.88
CA ALA A 75 -8.92 16.77 -3.67
C ALA A 75 -8.39 17.84 -4.64
N SER A 76 -7.07 17.95 -4.78
CA SER A 76 -6.40 18.86 -5.72
C SER A 76 -6.82 18.58 -7.17
N LYS A 77 -7.03 17.31 -7.55
CA LYS A 77 -7.59 16.95 -8.88
C LYS A 77 -9.07 17.31 -9.07
N LYS A 78 -9.87 17.38 -8.01
CA LYS A 78 -11.33 17.61 -8.09
C LYS A 78 -11.70 19.09 -8.20
N THR A 79 -10.85 20.00 -7.73
CA THR A 79 -11.19 21.42 -7.56
C THR A 79 -11.12 22.27 -8.84
N GLY A 80 -10.84 21.70 -10.01
CA GLY A 80 -11.08 22.38 -11.31
C GLY A 80 -10.30 23.67 -11.56
N SER A 81 -9.36 24.06 -10.71
CA SER A 81 -8.36 25.07 -11.01
C SER A 81 -7.24 24.41 -11.81
N GLY A 82 -6.77 25.08 -12.86
CA GLY A 82 -5.88 24.61 -13.93
C GLY A 82 -4.90 23.48 -13.59
N SER A 83 -4.64 22.66 -14.60
CA SER A 83 -3.76 21.49 -14.72
C SER A 83 -2.35 21.57 -14.11
N GLU A 84 -1.99 22.67 -13.46
CA GLU A 84 -0.65 23.04 -13.02
C GLU A 84 -0.39 22.78 -11.52
N ASP A 85 -1.41 22.60 -10.67
CA ASP A 85 -1.23 22.41 -9.21
C ASP A 85 -1.79 21.07 -8.69
N ILE A 86 -1.36 19.95 -9.31
CA ILE A 86 -1.60 18.62 -8.71
C ILE A 86 -0.63 18.47 -7.52
N TYR A 87 -1.18 18.39 -6.30
CA TYR A 87 -0.37 18.14 -5.11
C TYR A 87 0.48 16.87 -5.30
N LYS A 88 1.80 17.03 -5.27
CA LYS A 88 2.74 15.91 -5.31
C LYS A 88 3.22 15.64 -3.88
N PRO A 89 2.86 14.50 -3.28
CA PRO A 89 3.32 14.17 -1.95
C PRO A 89 4.82 13.89 -1.94
N ASP A 90 5.57 14.70 -1.20
CA ASP A 90 7.00 14.51 -0.91
C ASP A 90 7.17 13.47 0.21
N TRP A 91 6.75 12.24 -0.05
CA TRP A 91 6.93 11.15 0.90
C TRP A 91 7.54 9.96 0.18
N PHE A 92 8.74 9.56 0.59
CA PHE A 92 9.55 8.52 -0.07
C PHE A 92 8.79 7.19 -0.28
N ALA A 93 7.89 6.84 0.64
CA ALA A 93 7.09 5.62 0.56
C ALA A 93 5.79 5.79 -0.25
N TYR A 94 5.41 7.02 -0.60
CA TYR A 94 4.16 7.28 -1.32
C TYR A 94 4.16 6.61 -2.69
N GLU A 95 5.22 6.79 -3.48
CA GLU A 95 5.30 6.25 -4.84
C GLU A 95 5.30 4.71 -4.83
N ALA A 96 6.07 4.11 -3.92
CA ALA A 96 6.11 2.66 -3.72
C ALA A 96 4.72 2.10 -3.36
N MET A 97 4.03 2.72 -2.40
CA MET A 97 2.66 2.32 -2.05
C MET A 97 1.66 2.58 -3.17
N ALA A 98 1.80 3.70 -3.87
CA ALA A 98 0.88 4.12 -4.91
C ALA A 98 0.88 3.14 -6.09
N LYS A 99 2.05 2.62 -6.46
CA LYS A 99 2.27 1.69 -7.57
C LYS A 99 1.27 0.52 -7.58
N PHE A 100 1.03 -0.10 -6.43
CA PHE A 100 0.14 -1.25 -6.33
C PHE A 100 -1.24 -0.90 -5.73
N LEU A 101 -1.34 0.10 -4.84
CA LEU A 101 -2.61 0.47 -4.20
C LEU A 101 -3.54 1.31 -5.08
N HIS A 102 -3.02 2.10 -6.03
CA HIS A 102 -3.88 2.85 -6.96
C HIS A 102 -4.65 1.91 -7.90
N SER A 103 -4.03 0.82 -8.35
CA SER A 103 -4.64 -0.16 -9.25
C SER A 103 -5.86 -0.84 -8.63
N VAL A 104 -5.82 -1.15 -7.33
CA VAL A 104 -6.94 -1.81 -6.63
C VAL A 104 -8.06 -0.84 -6.26
N ASN A 105 -7.76 0.42 -5.99
CA ASN A 105 -8.77 1.44 -5.66
C ASN A 105 -9.50 2.01 -6.87
N GLN A 106 -9.16 1.63 -8.11
CA GLN A 106 -10.03 1.95 -9.23
C GLN A 106 -11.31 1.12 -9.09
N PRO A 107 -12.50 1.76 -8.97
CA PRO A 107 -13.75 1.05 -9.16
C PRO A 107 -13.65 0.38 -10.51
N ASN A 108 -13.97 -0.91 -10.56
CA ASN A 108 -14.05 -1.69 -11.78
C ASN A 108 -14.83 -0.84 -12.79
N THR A 109 -14.14 -0.15 -13.70
CA THR A 109 -14.80 0.37 -14.88
C THR A 109 -15.10 -0.89 -15.63
N THR A 110 -16.33 -1.38 -15.47
CA THR A 110 -16.95 -2.31 -16.37
C THR A 110 -16.78 -1.69 -17.75
N ARG A 111 -15.71 -2.07 -18.43
CA ARG A 111 -15.57 -1.92 -19.86
C ARG A 111 -16.59 -2.89 -20.44
N ASN A 112 -17.84 -2.42 -20.50
CA ASN A 112 -18.78 -2.90 -21.48
C ASN A 112 -18.16 -2.52 -22.84
N SER A 113 -17.65 -3.53 -23.51
CA SER A 113 -17.31 -3.55 -24.93
C SER A 113 -17.34 -5.06 -25.22
N GLU A 114 -18.24 -5.64 -25.98
CA GLU A 114 -19.36 -5.22 -26.84
C GLU A 114 -20.41 -6.35 -26.77
#